data_AF-A0A1K1T462-F1
#
_entry.id   AF-A0A1K1T462-F1
#
_cell.length_a   1.000
_cell.length_b   1.000
_cell.length_c   1.000
_cell.angle_alpha   90.00
_cell.angle_beta   90.00
_cell.angle_gamma   90.00
#
_symmetry.space_group_name_H-M   'P 1'
#
loop_
_entity.id
_entity.type
_entity.pdbx_description
1 polymer ?
#
loop_
_entity_poly.entity_id
_entity_poly.type
_entity_poly.pdbx_seq_one_letter_code
_entity_poly.pdbx_strand_id
1 'polypeptide(L)' 'MDQNYRQLMEFLLPKGLLEYFDLIKTTQSPNGLHIYLEEKIEPPTEYSDRKLHSKGFLPEVRVQDFPIRENKVTLVI' A
#
# COMPACT_ATOMS: atom_id res chain seq x y z
N MET A 1 -11.88 -7.91 -3.57
CA MET A 1 -12.31 -6.49 -3.51
C MET A 1 -13.33 -6.27 -4.61
N ASP A 2 -14.45 -5.62 -4.31
CA ASP A 2 -15.39 -5.20 -5.33
C ASP A 2 -14.74 -4.12 -6.24
N GLN A 3 -15.02 -4.17 -7.53
CA GLN A 3 -14.35 -3.33 -8.54
C GLN A 3 -14.56 -1.83 -8.28
N ASN A 4 -15.73 -1.46 -7.75
CA ASN A 4 -16.04 -0.06 -7.42
C ASN A 4 -15.21 0.42 -6.22
N TYR A 5 -14.98 -0.45 -5.25
CA TYR A 5 -14.14 -0.13 -4.09
C TYR A 5 -12.68 0.08 -4.51
N ARG A 6 -12.16 -0.76 -5.42
CA ARG A 6 -10.80 -0.57 -5.95
C ARG A 6 -10.67 0.78 -6.65
N GLN A 7 -11.63 1.13 -7.50
CA GLN A 7 -11.60 2.40 -8.23
C GLN A 7 -11.63 3.60 -7.27
N LEU A 8 -12.45 3.57 -6.21
CA LEU A 8 -12.46 4.62 -5.19
C LEU A 8 -11.12 4.73 -4.46
N MET A 9 -10.47 3.61 -4.16
CA MET A 9 -9.16 3.61 -3.51
C MET A 9 -8.06 4.17 -4.40
N GLU A 10 -8.09 3.92 -5.72
CA GLU A 10 -7.14 4.49 -6.68
C GLU A 10 -7.25 6.01 -6.80
N PHE A 11 -8.42 6.59 -6.49
CA PHE A 11 -8.58 8.05 -6.39
C PHE A 11 -8.07 8.63 -5.06
N LEU A 12 -8.05 7.84 -3.99
CA LEU A 12 -7.65 8.29 -2.66
C LEU A 12 -6.15 8.12 -2.40
N LEU A 13 -5.55 7.11 -3.00
CA LEU A 13 -4.16 6.73 -2.79
C LEU A 13 -3.28 7.22 -3.96
N PRO A 14 -1.95 7.31 -3.74
CA PRO A 14 -1.00 7.61 -4.80
C PRO A 14 -1.19 6.68 -6.00
N LYS A 15 -1.13 7.26 -7.20
CA LYS A 15 -1.30 6.53 -8.46
C LYS A 15 -0.29 5.38 -8.54
N GLY A 16 -0.77 4.18 -8.88
CA GLY A 16 0.05 2.99 -9.04
C GLY A 16 0.38 2.24 -7.74
N LEU A 17 -0.02 2.75 -6.57
CA LEU A 17 0.29 2.07 -5.29
C LEU A 17 -0.32 0.67 -5.21
N LEU A 18 -1.58 0.52 -5.65
CA LEU A 18 -2.30 -0.76 -5.62
C LEU A 18 -1.87 -1.74 -6.73
N GLU A 19 -0.93 -1.36 -7.58
CA GLU A 19 -0.29 -2.26 -8.54
C GLU A 19 0.72 -3.15 -7.81
N TYR A 20 1.48 -2.58 -6.86
CA TYR A 20 2.55 -3.25 -6.13
C TYR A 20 2.17 -3.72 -4.73
N PHE A 21 1.21 -3.05 -4.09
CA PHE A 21 0.82 -3.33 -2.71
C PHE A 21 -0.65 -3.70 -2.60
N ASP A 22 -0.94 -4.62 -1.69
CA ASP A 22 -2.29 -4.95 -1.25
C ASP A 22 -2.61 -4.29 0.09
N LEU A 23 -3.81 -3.73 0.21
CA LEU A 23 -4.30 -3.18 1.46
C LEU A 23 -4.73 -4.34 2.37
N ILE A 24 -4.00 -4.51 3.48
CA ILE A 24 -4.23 -5.59 4.44
C ILE A 24 -5.09 -5.14 5.62
N LYS A 25 -4.96 -3.88 6.05
CA LYS A 25 -5.65 -3.37 7.24
C LYS A 25 -5.72 -1.86 7.25
N THR A 26 -6.78 -1.33 7.83
CA THR A 26 -6.89 0.10 8.19
C THR A 26 -7.20 0.23 9.67
N THR A 27 -6.55 1.17 10.35
CA THR A 27 -6.87 1.54 11.73
C THR A 27 -6.95 3.03 11.87
N GLN A 28 -7.99 3.48 12.57
CA GLN A 28 -8.13 4.86 12.97
C GLN A 28 -7.64 5.02 14.41
N SER A 29 -6.84 6.04 14.65
CA SER A 29 -6.36 6.43 15.95
C SER A 29 -6.59 7.93 16.16
N PRO A 30 -6.44 8.46 17.39
CA PRO A 30 -6.46 9.90 17.63
C PRO A 30 -5.41 10.67 16.79
N ASN A 31 -4.36 9.98 16.35
CA ASN A 31 -3.27 10.55 15.56
C ASN A 31 -3.55 10.53 14.05
N GLY A 32 -4.65 9.91 13.61
CA GLY A 32 -5.06 9.82 12.21
C GLY A 32 -5.37 8.40 11.73
N LEU A 33 -5.47 8.25 10.41
CA LEU A 33 -5.74 7.01 9.69
C LEU A 33 -4.41 6.34 9.31
N HIS A 34 -4.23 5.10 9.76
CA HIS A 34 -3.12 4.25 9.36
C HIS A 34 -3.62 3.19 8.39
N ILE A 35 -3.00 3.12 7.21
CA ILE A 35 -3.30 2.17 6.15
C ILE A 35 -2.10 1.24 6.04
N TYR A 36 -2.31 -0.04 6.35
CA TYR A 36 -1.30 -1.08 6.26
C TYR A 36 -1.35 -1.75 4.90
N LEU A 37 -0.19 -1.89 4.30
CA LEU A 37 0.05 -2.34 2.94
C LEU A 37 1.05 -3.48 2.99
N GLU A 38 0.85 -4.51 2.18
CA GLU A 38 1.79 -5.60 1.99
C GLU A 38 2.21 -5.66 0.53
N GLU A 39 3.50 -5.86 0.27
CA GLU A 39 4.02 -5.98 -1.09
C GLU A 39 3.54 -7.29 -1.72
N LYS A 40 3.04 -7.21 -2.96
CA LYS A 40 2.67 -8.39 -3.71
C LYS A 40 3.90 -9.22 -4.03
N ILE A 41 3.74 -10.54 -3.99
CA ILE A 41 4.79 -11.51 -4.31
C ILE A 41 4.97 -11.64 -5.85
N GLU A 42 4.31 -10.79 -6.64
CA GLU A 42 4.35 -10.84 -8.10
C GLU A 42 5.58 -10.11 -8.64
N PRO A 43 6.53 -10.84 -9.26
CA PRO A 43 7.70 -10.19 -9.85
C PRO A 43 7.28 -9.42 -11.10
N PRO A 44 7.88 -8.24 -11.36
CA PRO A 44 7.63 -7.54 -12.61
C PRO A 44 7.95 -8.46 -13.80
N THR A 45 7.09 -8.45 -14.82
CA THR A 45 7.19 -9.38 -15.97
C THR A 45 8.54 -9.27 -16.69
N GLU A 46 9.19 -8.10 -16.60
CA GLU A 46 10.53 -7.83 -17.14
C GLU A 46 11.65 -8.65 -16.48
N TYR A 47 11.39 -9.23 -15.30
CA TYR A 47 12.33 -10.04 -14.53
C TYR A 47 11.88 -11.48 -14.35
N SER A 48 10.86 -11.94 -15.07
CA SER A 48 10.34 -13.32 -14.97
C SER A 48 11.41 -14.38 -15.26
N ASP A 49 12.40 -14.06 -16.11
CA ASP A 49 13.53 -14.95 -16.44
C ASP A 49 14.65 -14.93 -15.40
N ARG A 50 14.56 -14.07 -14.36
CA ARG A 50 15.59 -13.91 -13.33
C ARG A 50 15.15 -14.54 -12.02
N LYS A 51 16.06 -15.29 -11.41
CA LYS A 51 15.86 -15.83 -10.06
C LYS A 51 15.94 -14.68 -9.05
N LEU A 52 14.79 -14.23 -8.55
CA LEU A 52 14.71 -13.18 -7.55
C LEU A 52 15.07 -13.73 -6.18
N HIS A 53 15.95 -13.03 -5.49
CA HIS A 53 16.29 -13.30 -4.10
C HIS A 53 15.64 -12.22 -3.24
N SER A 54 14.72 -12.62 -2.34
CA SER A 54 14.20 -11.71 -1.33
C SER A 54 15.35 -11.21 -0.46
N LYS A 55 15.37 -9.91 -0.17
CA LYS A 55 16.34 -9.31 0.76
C LYS A 55 16.00 -9.60 2.24
N GLY A 56 15.06 -10.50 2.50
CA GLY A 56 14.52 -10.75 3.83
C GLY A 56 13.42 -9.75 4.20
N PHE A 57 13.04 -9.73 5.48
CA PHE A 57 12.07 -8.77 6.00
C PHE A 57 12.74 -7.42 6.24
N LEU A 58 12.23 -6.38 5.59
CA LEU A 58 12.63 -5.01 5.87
C LEU A 58 11.85 -4.50 7.09
N PRO A 59 12.41 -3.54 7.85
CA PRO A 59 11.65 -2.85 8.88
C PRO A 59 10.47 -2.09 8.26
N GLU A 60 9.38 -2.00 9.02
CA GLU A 60 8.17 -1.25 8.64
C GLU A 60 8.53 0.20 8.26
N VAL A 61 8.07 0.63 7.09
CA VAL A 61 8.22 1.99 6.57
C VAL A 61 6.92 2.75 6.75
N ARG A 62 7.00 3.96 7.31
CA ARG A 62 5.83 4.82 7.52
C ARG A 62 5.96 6.07 6.65
N VAL A 63 5.02 6.23 5.72
CA VAL A 63 4.97 7.36 4.79
C VAL A 63 3.75 8.21 5.11
N GLN A 64 3.96 9.52 5.28
CA GLN A 64 2.84 10.45 5.44
C GLN A 64 2.29 10.83 4.06
N ASP A 65 0.98 10.75 3.93
CA ASP A 65 0.27 11.10 2.70
C ASP A 65 -0.73 12.23 2.94
N PHE A 66 -1.35 12.73 1.87
CA PHE A 66 -2.35 13.78 1.97
C PHE A 66 -3.48 13.40 2.94
N PRO A 67 -3.93 14.35 3.77
CA PRO A 67 -5.00 14.08 4.71
C PRO A 67 -6.29 13.74 3.94
N ILE A 68 -6.93 12.65 4.35
CA ILE A 68 -8.25 12.28 3.84
C ILE A 68 -9.27 12.83 4.82
N ARG A 69 -9.95 13.90 4.40
CA ARG A 69 -10.85 14.69 5.25
C ARG A 69 -10.09 15.19 6.49
N GLU A 70 -10.62 14.98 7.69
CA GLU A 70 -10.03 15.44 8.95
C GLU A 70 -8.94 14.49 9.50
N ASN A 71 -8.59 13.42 8.76
CA ASN A 71 -7.64 12.42 9.22
C ASN A 71 -6.30 12.61 8.52
N LYS A 72 -5.23 12.77 9.31
CA LYS A 72 -3.86 12.59 8.81
C LYS A 72 -3.68 11.15 8.35
N VAL A 73 -3.15 10.93 7.16
CA VAL A 73 -2.98 9.59 6.61
C VAL A 73 -1.54 9.17 6.72
N THR A 74 -1.32 7.96 7.23
CA THR A 74 -0.01 7.30 7.24
C THR A 74 -0.14 5.95 6.53
N LEU A 75 0.62 5.79 5.46
CA LEU A 75 0.81 4.51 4.79
C LEU A 75 1.89 3.75 5.55
N VAL A 76 1.61 2.51 5.90
CA VAL A 76 2.47 1.62 6.67
C VAL A 76 2.76 0.41 5.80
N ILE A 77 4.01 0.28 5.36
CA ILE A 77 4.49 -0.71 4.39
C ILE A 77 5.52 -1.61 5.05
#